data_AF-A0A1N6PK99-F1
#
_entry.id   AF-A0A1N6PK99-F1
#
_cell.length_a   1.000
_cell.length_b   1.000
_cell.length_c   1.000
_cell.angle_alpha   90.00
_cell.angle_beta   90.00
_cell.angle_gamma   90.00
#
_symmetry.space_group_name_H-M   'P 1'
#
loop_
_entity.id
_entity.type
_entity.pdbx_description
1 polymer ?
#
loop_
_entity_poly.entity_id
_entity_poly.type
_entity_poly.pdbx_seq_one_letter_code
_entity_poly.pdbx_strand_id
1 'polypeptide(L)'
;MLPTRLYNTYMDKEIKHMGTKNGKLLLFGGVYSNLQALEKLISIANEVGISPKNCISTGDLTGYCAQPEETVQLFQKWGALTIAGNVELQLANDSEDCGCDFKSGSRCDDFSKMWFPYTKGHLSQQSLDWMKQIPEYISFDYGGKNVTVVHGNYGNTSEFVFKSNATVSKERCFTTTESDIIVAGHCGLPFHQTIKENLWLNPGVIGMPANDGTSRVWYMILDIENGEVTYAHHSFEYDAETAQKLMYKNHLPEAYGDTLTSGIWDNMEILPELEKMGQGIPIYFKQEEKNSIKPKTQKKMANTYYDPADLRKFGKITEWSEELGTKFFDYYGKVFEEGALSAREKSLIALAVSHVVKCPYCIDAYTKDGLQKGITKEEMMEAVHVGAAIESGATLVHGVQMMNKYNKLSM
;
A
#
# COMPACT_ATOMS: atom_id res chain seq x y z
N MET A 1 38.09 7.88 5.70
CA MET A 1 37.60 7.30 4.43
C MET A 1 37.05 5.92 4.74
N LEU A 2 35.73 5.84 4.94
CA LEU A 2 35.01 4.57 5.13
C LEU A 2 34.30 4.28 3.80
N PRO A 3 34.37 3.04 3.27
CA PRO A 3 33.89 2.75 1.93
C PRO A 3 32.36 2.72 1.88
N THR A 4 31.81 3.56 1.03
CA THR A 4 30.45 3.51 0.50
C THR A 4 30.24 2.19 -0.24
N ARG A 5 29.61 1.22 0.41
CA ARG A 5 28.98 0.06 -0.23
C ARG A 5 27.62 -0.15 0.42
N LEU A 6 26.60 0.56 -0.05
CA LEU A 6 25.19 0.27 0.32
C LEU A 6 24.20 0.96 -0.63
N TYR A 7 24.43 0.94 -1.95
CA TYR A 7 23.40 1.30 -2.94
C TYR A 7 23.74 0.63 -4.28
N ASN A 8 23.37 -0.66 -4.45
CA ASN A 8 23.11 -1.30 -5.76
C ASN A 8 22.80 -2.80 -5.61
N THR A 9 21.61 -3.13 -5.09
CA THR A 9 21.05 -4.51 -5.19
C THR A 9 19.57 -4.52 -5.63
N TYR A 10 19.03 -3.41 -6.13
CA TYR A 10 17.62 -3.29 -6.54
C TYR A 10 17.43 -3.06 -8.05
N MET A 11 18.49 -3.18 -8.86
CA MET A 11 18.37 -3.22 -10.33
C MET A 11 18.45 -4.68 -10.77
N ASP A 12 17.56 -5.09 -11.68
CA ASP A 12 17.49 -6.38 -12.41
C ASP A 12 16.36 -7.36 -12.05
N LYS A 13 15.15 -6.89 -11.69
CA LYS A 13 13.95 -7.74 -11.83
C LYS A 13 13.17 -7.34 -13.07
N GLU A 14 13.02 -8.27 -14.03
CA GLU A 14 12.36 -8.03 -15.30
C GLU A 14 10.83 -8.15 -15.17
N ILE A 15 10.10 -7.14 -15.66
CA ILE A 15 8.64 -7.19 -15.76
C ILE A 15 8.28 -7.86 -17.10
N LYS A 16 7.62 -9.01 -17.05
CA LYS A 16 7.19 -9.71 -18.26
C LYS A 16 5.94 -9.05 -18.86
N HIS A 17 6.10 -8.33 -19.96
CA HIS A 17 4.98 -7.71 -20.65
C HIS A 17 4.16 -8.73 -21.46
N MET A 18 2.84 -8.77 -21.23
CA MET A 18 1.91 -9.76 -21.76
C MET A 18 1.07 -9.23 -22.93
N GLY A 19 1.37 -8.01 -23.42
CA GLY A 19 0.63 -7.34 -24.49
C GLY A 19 -0.70 -6.78 -24.01
N THR A 20 -1.63 -6.57 -24.95
CA THR A 20 -2.96 -6.04 -24.64
C THR A 20 -3.93 -7.13 -24.19
N LYS A 21 -4.62 -6.90 -23.08
CA LYS A 21 -5.73 -7.73 -22.58
C LYS A 21 -7.07 -7.11 -22.94
N ASN A 22 -8.04 -7.95 -23.30
CA ASN A 22 -9.38 -7.54 -23.72
C ASN A 22 -10.46 -8.36 -23.01
N GLY A 23 -11.64 -7.77 -22.88
CA GLY A 23 -12.77 -8.34 -22.14
C GLY A 23 -12.52 -8.42 -20.64
N LYS A 24 -13.47 -9.00 -19.91
CA LYS A 24 -13.39 -9.14 -18.46
C LYS A 24 -12.15 -9.92 -18.03
N LEU A 25 -11.47 -9.42 -17.00
CA LEU A 25 -10.41 -10.10 -16.28
C LEU A 25 -10.88 -10.49 -14.88
N LEU A 26 -10.51 -11.68 -14.44
CA LEU A 26 -10.73 -12.16 -13.09
C LEU A 26 -9.39 -12.12 -12.35
N LEU A 27 -9.32 -11.28 -11.31
CA LEU A 27 -8.11 -11.04 -10.52
C LEU A 27 -8.31 -11.63 -9.12
N PHE A 28 -7.30 -12.32 -8.60
CA PHE A 28 -7.35 -12.96 -7.29
C PHE A 28 -5.92 -13.16 -6.77
N GLY A 29 -5.76 -13.50 -5.49
CA GLY A 29 -4.47 -13.86 -4.92
C GLY A 29 -4.59 -15.03 -3.95
N GLY A 30 -3.44 -15.50 -3.45
CA GLY A 30 -3.36 -16.35 -2.25
C GLY A 30 -4.33 -17.52 -2.28
N VAL A 31 -4.06 -18.52 -3.12
CA VAL A 31 -4.85 -19.76 -3.12
C VAL A 31 -4.51 -20.62 -1.91
N TYR A 32 -3.27 -20.53 -1.43
CA TYR A 32 -2.82 -21.14 -0.18
C TYR A 32 -3.22 -22.61 -0.05
N SER A 33 -2.95 -23.43 -1.07
CA SER A 33 -3.24 -24.87 -1.04
C SER A 33 -4.71 -25.22 -0.75
N ASN A 34 -5.64 -24.27 -0.91
CA ASN A 34 -7.07 -24.43 -0.65
C ASN A 34 -7.77 -24.84 -1.94
N LEU A 35 -7.77 -26.15 -2.20
CA LEU A 35 -8.32 -26.73 -3.41
C LEU A 35 -9.81 -26.42 -3.56
N GLN A 36 -10.58 -26.47 -2.46
CA GLN A 36 -12.03 -26.22 -2.46
C GLN A 36 -12.36 -24.82 -2.96
N ALA A 37 -11.59 -23.81 -2.52
CA ALA A 37 -11.77 -22.44 -2.99
C ALA A 37 -11.37 -22.27 -4.46
N LEU A 38 -10.29 -22.91 -4.91
CA LEU A 38 -9.85 -22.86 -6.30
C LEU A 38 -10.87 -23.50 -7.25
N GLU A 39 -11.38 -24.68 -6.92
CA GLU A 39 -12.43 -25.36 -7.71
C GLU A 39 -13.68 -24.48 -7.85
N LYS A 40 -14.09 -23.84 -6.75
CA LYS A 40 -15.23 -22.93 -6.76
C LYS A 40 -14.98 -21.70 -7.63
N LEU A 41 -13.79 -21.09 -7.56
CA LEU A 41 -13.43 -19.95 -8.41
C LEU A 41 -13.41 -20.33 -9.90
N ILE A 42 -12.91 -21.52 -10.25
CA ILE A 42 -12.92 -22.04 -11.61
C ILE A 42 -14.37 -22.20 -12.12
N SER A 43 -15.28 -22.72 -11.28
CA SER A 43 -16.72 -22.79 -11.62
C SER A 43 -17.28 -21.39 -11.89
N ILE A 44 -17.01 -20.43 -11.01
CA ILE A 44 -17.46 -19.04 -11.17
C ILE A 44 -16.94 -18.46 -12.48
N ALA A 45 -15.64 -18.61 -12.79
CA ALA A 45 -15.04 -18.11 -14.03
C ALA A 45 -15.75 -18.68 -15.28
N ASN A 46 -16.07 -19.97 -15.27
CA ASN A 46 -16.81 -20.63 -16.34
C ASN A 46 -18.25 -20.12 -16.46
N GLU A 47 -18.95 -19.96 -15.33
CA GLU A 47 -20.32 -19.44 -15.27
C GLU A 47 -20.43 -18.01 -15.82
N VAL A 48 -19.45 -17.15 -15.52
CA VAL A 48 -19.41 -15.77 -16.02
C VAL A 48 -18.75 -15.62 -17.40
N GLY A 49 -18.28 -16.73 -17.99
CA GLY A 49 -17.69 -16.76 -19.33
C GLY A 49 -16.31 -16.11 -19.45
N ILE A 50 -15.52 -16.07 -18.37
CA ILE A 50 -14.15 -15.54 -18.40
C ILE A 50 -13.18 -16.67 -18.73
N SER A 51 -12.46 -16.53 -19.84
CA SER A 51 -11.47 -17.54 -20.25
C SER A 51 -10.31 -17.64 -19.25
N PRO A 52 -9.67 -18.81 -19.07
CA PRO A 52 -8.56 -18.95 -18.14
C PRO A 52 -7.40 -17.97 -18.40
N LYS A 53 -7.13 -17.64 -19.66
CA LYS A 53 -6.08 -16.66 -20.04
C LYS A 53 -6.34 -15.22 -19.56
N ASN A 54 -7.56 -14.93 -19.11
CA ASN A 54 -8.00 -13.67 -18.51
C ASN A 54 -8.16 -13.77 -16.98
N CYS A 55 -7.84 -14.92 -16.39
CA CYS A 55 -7.74 -15.09 -14.95
C CYS A 55 -6.28 -14.88 -14.53
N ILE A 56 -6.04 -14.03 -13.54
CA ILE A 56 -4.70 -13.64 -13.10
C ILE A 56 -4.61 -13.73 -11.57
N SER A 57 -3.72 -14.61 -11.10
CA SER A 57 -3.35 -14.74 -9.70
C SER A 57 -2.18 -13.81 -9.35
N THR A 58 -2.23 -13.17 -8.19
CA THR A 58 -1.13 -12.37 -7.63
C THR A 58 -0.10 -13.22 -6.88
N GLY A 59 -0.10 -14.54 -7.03
CA GLY A 59 0.85 -15.46 -6.38
C GLY A 59 0.33 -16.09 -5.08
N ASP A 60 1.22 -16.81 -4.40
CA ASP A 60 0.94 -17.69 -3.26
C ASP A 60 -0.15 -18.73 -3.58
N LEU A 61 0.13 -19.59 -4.57
CA LEU A 61 -0.74 -20.71 -4.89
C LEU A 61 -0.73 -21.77 -3.80
N THR A 62 0.39 -21.88 -3.08
CA THR A 62 0.58 -22.85 -2.00
C THR A 62 0.90 -22.18 -0.68
N GLY A 63 0.77 -22.94 0.39
CA GLY A 63 0.99 -22.52 1.78
C GLY A 63 -0.29 -22.62 2.60
N TYR A 64 -0.18 -22.57 3.93
CA TYR A 64 -1.30 -22.68 4.88
C TYR A 64 -2.17 -23.97 4.80
N CYS A 65 -2.99 -24.19 3.76
CA CYS A 65 -3.95 -25.29 3.70
C CYS A 65 -3.35 -26.62 3.19
N ALA A 66 -4.18 -27.65 3.15
CA ALA A 66 -3.74 -29.05 3.16
C ALA A 66 -3.51 -29.72 1.80
N GLN A 67 -3.75 -29.05 0.66
CA GLN A 67 -3.71 -29.69 -0.66
C GLN A 67 -2.79 -28.96 -1.66
N PRO A 68 -1.48 -28.84 -1.37
CA PRO A 68 -0.55 -28.07 -2.20
C PRO A 68 -0.39 -28.63 -3.62
N GLU A 69 -0.21 -29.94 -3.76
CA GLU A 69 0.04 -30.58 -5.06
C GLU A 69 -1.20 -30.54 -5.95
N GLU A 70 -2.36 -30.88 -5.40
CA GLU A 70 -3.62 -30.86 -6.15
C GLU A 70 -3.97 -29.45 -6.61
N THR A 71 -3.72 -28.45 -5.75
CA THR A 71 -3.92 -27.04 -6.08
C THR A 71 -3.04 -26.62 -7.26
N VAL A 72 -1.75 -26.97 -7.23
CA VAL A 72 -0.80 -26.63 -8.30
C VAL A 72 -1.15 -27.33 -9.60
N GLN A 73 -1.43 -28.64 -9.56
CA GLN A 73 -1.81 -29.41 -10.74
C GLN A 73 -3.12 -28.91 -11.36
N LEU A 74 -4.12 -28.59 -10.53
CA LEU A 74 -5.39 -28.03 -11.01
C LEU A 74 -5.18 -26.65 -11.63
N PHE A 75 -4.39 -25.78 -11.00
CA PHE A 75 -4.08 -24.44 -11.51
C PHE A 75 -3.36 -24.52 -12.87
N GLN A 76 -2.34 -25.39 -12.99
CA GLN A 76 -1.64 -25.64 -14.24
C GLN A 76 -2.60 -26.11 -15.35
N LYS A 77 -3.48 -27.06 -15.02
CA LYS A 77 -4.47 -27.59 -15.96
C LYS A 77 -5.48 -26.53 -16.37
N TRP A 78 -5.89 -25.65 -15.46
CA TRP A 78 -6.81 -24.56 -15.74
C TRP A 78 -6.22 -23.56 -16.74
N GLY A 79 -4.92 -23.28 -16.63
CA GLY A 79 -4.20 -22.41 -17.58
C GLY A 79 -4.41 -20.92 -17.32
N ALA A 80 -4.70 -20.54 -16.07
CA ALA A 80 -4.68 -19.16 -15.62
C ALA A 80 -3.25 -18.60 -15.52
N LEU A 81 -3.13 -17.28 -15.54
CA LEU A 81 -1.86 -16.60 -15.33
C LEU A 81 -1.59 -16.43 -13.84
N THR A 82 -0.33 -16.48 -13.45
CA THR A 82 0.12 -16.16 -12.08
C THR A 82 1.47 -15.49 -12.12
N ILE A 83 1.73 -14.66 -11.12
CA ILE A 83 3.08 -14.25 -10.73
C ILE A 83 3.55 -15.06 -9.52
N ALA A 84 4.85 -15.02 -9.23
CA ALA A 84 5.44 -15.68 -8.09
C ALA A 84 5.22 -14.83 -6.83
N GLY A 85 4.61 -15.41 -5.80
CA GLY A 85 4.62 -14.88 -4.45
C GLY A 85 5.91 -15.27 -3.72
N ASN A 86 6.02 -14.88 -2.44
CA ASN A 86 7.20 -15.22 -1.66
C ASN A 86 7.33 -16.75 -1.47
N VAL A 87 6.21 -17.47 -1.39
CA VAL A 87 6.22 -18.93 -1.24
C VAL A 87 6.79 -19.60 -2.49
N GLU A 88 6.34 -19.21 -3.69
CA GLU A 88 6.87 -19.77 -4.94
C GLU A 88 8.37 -19.47 -5.10
N LEU A 89 8.81 -18.25 -4.78
CA LEU A 89 10.23 -17.87 -4.86
C LEU A 89 11.11 -18.72 -3.94
N GLN A 90 10.64 -19.02 -2.74
CA GLN A 90 11.40 -19.80 -1.77
C GLN A 90 11.41 -21.29 -2.09
N LEU A 91 10.30 -21.84 -2.57
CA LEU A 91 10.23 -23.21 -3.08
C LEU A 91 11.12 -23.39 -4.33
N ALA A 92 11.14 -22.39 -5.23
CA ALA A 92 11.97 -22.40 -6.44
C ALA A 92 13.47 -22.40 -6.14
N ASN A 93 13.88 -21.70 -5.07
CA ASN A 93 15.27 -21.61 -4.61
C ASN A 93 15.71 -22.74 -3.67
N ASP A 94 14.85 -23.76 -3.47
CA ASP A 94 15.08 -24.86 -2.52
C ASP A 94 15.34 -24.39 -1.07
N SER A 95 14.77 -23.24 -0.70
CA SER A 95 14.89 -22.66 0.65
C SER A 95 14.27 -23.58 1.71
N GLU A 96 14.69 -23.40 2.96
CA GLU A 96 14.08 -24.04 4.14
C GLU A 96 12.99 -23.17 4.81
N ASP A 97 12.83 -21.91 4.37
CA ASP A 97 11.85 -20.96 4.91
C ASP A 97 10.99 -20.29 3.82
N CYS A 98 9.76 -19.92 4.18
CA CYS A 98 8.74 -19.28 3.37
C CYS A 98 9.05 -17.85 2.89
N GLY A 99 10.07 -17.18 3.45
CA GLY A 99 10.54 -15.86 2.97
C GLY A 99 9.56 -14.71 3.16
N CYS A 100 8.53 -14.90 3.99
CA CYS A 100 7.69 -13.82 4.47
C CYS A 100 8.52 -12.84 5.33
N ASP A 101 8.25 -11.54 5.26
CA ASP A 101 8.83 -10.52 6.16
C ASP A 101 8.18 -10.60 7.56
N PHE A 102 8.04 -11.80 8.13
CA PHE A 102 7.58 -11.98 9.50
C PHE A 102 8.65 -11.53 10.49
N LYS A 103 8.21 -10.92 11.59
CA LYS A 103 9.12 -10.61 12.69
C LYS A 103 9.66 -11.92 13.27
N SER A 104 10.97 -12.07 13.37
CA SER A 104 11.60 -13.25 13.97
C SER A 104 11.05 -13.50 15.38
N GLY A 105 10.59 -14.73 15.64
CA GLY A 105 9.94 -15.13 16.90
C GLY A 105 8.48 -14.71 17.04
N SER A 106 7.82 -14.29 15.96
CA SER A 106 6.37 -14.10 15.90
C SER A 106 5.63 -15.42 15.77
N ARG A 107 4.32 -15.46 16.09
CA ARG A 107 3.51 -16.67 15.85
C ARG A 107 3.45 -17.02 14.36
N CYS A 108 3.53 -16.03 13.46
CA CYS A 108 3.59 -16.28 12.02
C CYS A 108 4.89 -16.98 11.58
N ASP A 109 6.03 -16.63 12.21
CA ASP A 109 7.32 -17.29 11.99
C ASP A 109 7.33 -18.74 12.54
N ASP A 110 6.62 -19.00 13.64
CA ASP A 110 6.51 -20.38 14.15
C ASP A 110 5.52 -21.23 13.35
N PHE A 111 4.43 -20.66 12.86
CA PHE A 111 3.50 -21.38 11.99
C PHE A 111 4.10 -21.67 10.61
N SER A 112 4.92 -20.78 10.04
CA SER A 112 5.60 -21.06 8.76
C SER A 112 6.51 -22.27 8.82
N LYS A 113 7.17 -22.51 9.96
CA LYS A 113 7.98 -23.71 10.21
C LYS A 113 7.15 -25.00 10.25
N MET A 114 5.82 -24.92 10.39
CA MET A 114 4.93 -26.08 10.31
C MET A 114 4.41 -26.32 8.89
N TRP A 115 3.80 -25.31 8.25
CA TRP A 115 3.14 -25.50 6.96
C TRP A 115 4.10 -25.49 5.76
N PHE A 116 5.24 -24.79 5.85
CA PHE A 116 6.17 -24.70 4.72
C PHE A 116 6.89 -26.03 4.46
N PRO A 117 7.43 -26.75 5.47
CA PRO A 117 7.96 -28.11 5.24
C PRO A 117 6.90 -29.10 4.78
N TYR A 118 5.66 -28.98 5.30
CA TYR A 118 4.53 -29.77 4.81
C TYR A 118 4.32 -29.53 3.31
N THR A 119 4.24 -28.27 2.89
CA THR A 119 4.04 -27.89 1.48
C THR A 119 5.16 -28.42 0.60
N LYS A 120 6.42 -28.16 0.97
CA LYS A 120 7.61 -28.63 0.25
C LYS A 120 7.65 -30.16 0.13
N GLY A 121 7.29 -30.88 1.20
CA GLY A 121 7.29 -32.35 1.24
C GLY A 121 6.16 -33.02 0.45
N HIS A 122 5.10 -32.28 0.09
CA HIS A 122 3.96 -32.83 -0.66
C HIS A 122 3.95 -32.44 -2.14
N LEU A 123 4.80 -31.49 -2.55
CA LEU A 123 4.92 -31.08 -3.96
C LEU A 123 5.80 -32.06 -4.74
N SER A 124 5.36 -32.39 -5.96
CA SER A 124 6.17 -33.18 -6.89
C SER A 124 7.30 -32.34 -7.49
N GLN A 125 8.36 -33.01 -7.96
CA GLN A 125 9.46 -32.32 -8.67
C GLN A 125 8.95 -31.56 -9.90
N GLN A 126 7.94 -32.10 -10.59
CA GLN A 126 7.30 -31.45 -11.73
C GLN A 126 6.62 -30.14 -11.33
N SER A 127 5.88 -30.14 -10.22
CA SER A 127 5.25 -28.93 -9.67
C SER A 127 6.29 -27.87 -9.29
N LEU A 128 7.38 -28.28 -8.63
CA LEU A 128 8.47 -27.38 -8.25
C LEU A 128 9.18 -26.80 -9.48
N ASP A 129 9.44 -27.61 -10.50
CA ASP A 129 10.10 -27.15 -11.74
C ASP A 129 9.21 -26.23 -12.56
N TRP A 130 7.89 -26.39 -12.48
CA TRP A 130 6.94 -25.43 -13.05
C TRP A 130 6.93 -24.11 -12.27
N MET A 131 6.96 -24.14 -10.94
CA MET A 131 6.99 -22.91 -10.11
C MET A 131 8.19 -22.02 -10.45
N LYS A 132 9.36 -22.61 -10.75
CA LYS A 132 10.56 -21.88 -11.20
C LYS A 132 10.37 -21.06 -12.48
N GLN A 133 9.34 -21.35 -13.27
CA GLN A 133 9.05 -20.67 -14.53
C GLN A 133 8.05 -19.52 -14.36
N ILE A 134 7.47 -19.38 -13.17
CA ILE A 134 6.50 -18.33 -12.87
C ILE A 134 7.24 -16.98 -12.82
N PRO A 135 6.79 -15.95 -13.57
CA PRO A 135 7.42 -14.64 -13.53
C PRO A 135 7.16 -13.94 -12.19
N GLU A 136 8.11 -13.14 -11.70
CA GLU A 136 7.90 -12.33 -10.49
C GLU A 136 6.88 -11.21 -10.70
N TYR A 137 6.89 -10.61 -11.90
CA TYR A 137 6.02 -9.50 -12.26
C TYR A 137 5.53 -9.68 -13.69
N ILE A 138 4.27 -9.31 -13.94
CA ILE A 138 3.72 -9.18 -15.28
C ILE A 138 3.12 -7.79 -15.48
N SER A 139 3.17 -7.28 -16.70
CA SER A 139 2.44 -6.08 -17.10
C SER A 139 1.62 -6.33 -18.36
N PHE A 140 0.59 -5.52 -18.58
CA PHE A 140 -0.24 -5.57 -19.78
C PHE A 140 -0.98 -4.25 -20.00
N ASP A 141 -1.36 -4.00 -21.25
CA ASP A 141 -2.24 -2.87 -21.58
C ASP A 141 -3.71 -3.28 -21.43
N TYR A 142 -4.50 -2.42 -20.80
CA TYR A 142 -5.93 -2.65 -20.58
C TYR A 142 -6.72 -1.35 -20.62
N GLY A 143 -7.65 -1.20 -21.57
CA GLY A 143 -8.48 0.01 -21.68
C GLY A 143 -7.68 1.31 -21.79
N GLY A 144 -6.51 1.28 -22.46
CA GLY A 144 -5.61 2.44 -22.58
C GLY A 144 -4.81 2.78 -21.32
N LYS A 145 -4.77 1.86 -20.34
CA LYS A 145 -4.00 1.97 -19.09
C LYS A 145 -2.91 0.91 -19.06
N ASN A 146 -1.74 1.26 -18.51
CA ASN A 146 -0.70 0.30 -18.16
C ASN A 146 -1.02 -0.33 -16.81
N VAL A 147 -1.15 -1.66 -16.78
CA VAL A 147 -1.41 -2.45 -15.57
C VAL A 147 -0.19 -3.29 -15.24
N THR A 148 0.30 -3.21 -13.99
CA THR A 148 1.32 -4.13 -13.47
C THR A 148 0.76 -4.94 -12.32
N VAL A 149 1.08 -6.23 -12.30
CA VAL A 149 0.71 -7.18 -11.23
C VAL A 149 1.94 -7.44 -10.38
N VAL A 150 1.79 -7.24 -9.07
CA VAL A 150 2.83 -7.46 -8.05
C VAL A 150 2.26 -8.33 -6.93
N HIS A 151 3.12 -9.06 -6.22
CA HIS A 151 2.68 -9.83 -5.06
C HIS A 151 2.47 -8.91 -3.85
N GLY A 152 3.55 -8.48 -3.18
CA GLY A 152 3.51 -7.40 -2.19
C GLY A 152 3.80 -6.04 -2.82
N ASN A 153 5.02 -5.85 -3.33
CA ASN A 153 5.42 -4.62 -4.01
C ASN A 153 6.52 -4.85 -5.07
N TYR A 154 6.72 -3.87 -5.95
CA TYR A 154 7.84 -3.88 -6.89
C TYR A 154 9.16 -3.60 -6.16
N GLY A 155 10.12 -4.52 -6.27
CA GLY A 155 11.41 -4.47 -5.57
C GLY A 155 11.40 -5.01 -4.14
N ASN A 156 10.23 -5.28 -3.56
CA ASN A 156 10.08 -6.10 -2.35
C ASN A 156 8.81 -6.97 -2.45
N THR A 157 8.98 -8.23 -2.84
CA THR A 157 7.88 -9.19 -3.04
C THR A 157 7.11 -9.45 -1.74
N SER A 158 7.78 -9.44 -0.58
CA SER A 158 7.20 -9.74 0.74
C SER A 158 6.71 -8.50 1.49
N GLU A 159 6.66 -7.33 0.85
CA GLU A 159 6.17 -6.12 1.50
C GLU A 159 4.66 -6.19 1.74
N PHE A 160 4.25 -6.07 3.00
CA PHE A 160 2.84 -5.92 3.35
C PHE A 160 2.32 -4.50 3.07
N VAL A 161 1.48 -4.38 2.04
CA VAL A 161 0.88 -3.11 1.64
C VAL A 161 -0.61 -3.09 2.00
N PHE A 162 -0.99 -2.33 3.04
CA PHE A 162 -2.38 -2.20 3.49
C PHE A 162 -3.04 -0.91 3.00
N LYS A 163 -4.36 -0.77 3.17
CA LYS A 163 -5.08 0.46 2.78
C LYS A 163 -4.68 1.65 3.65
N SER A 164 -4.53 1.42 4.96
CA SER A 164 -4.23 2.47 5.95
C SER A 164 -2.81 3.02 5.89
N ASN A 165 -1.86 2.24 5.39
CA ASN A 165 -0.44 2.58 5.38
C ASN A 165 0.18 2.46 3.98
N ALA A 166 1.47 2.76 3.88
CA ALA A 166 2.25 2.56 2.65
C ALA A 166 1.90 3.45 1.43
N THR A 167 1.28 4.63 1.59
CA THR A 167 1.06 5.58 0.46
C THR A 167 2.36 5.88 -0.30
N VAL A 168 3.45 6.19 0.41
CA VAL A 168 4.76 6.43 -0.21
C VAL A 168 5.27 5.20 -0.97
N SER A 169 5.04 4.01 -0.42
CA SER A 169 5.47 2.76 -1.04
C SER A 169 4.68 2.45 -2.32
N LYS A 170 3.37 2.72 -2.30
CA LYS A 170 2.50 2.62 -3.48
C LYS A 170 2.91 3.65 -4.55
N GLU A 171 3.16 4.90 -4.17
CA GLU A 171 3.62 5.96 -5.09
C GLU A 171 4.96 5.61 -5.76
N ARG A 172 5.90 5.06 -4.99
CA ARG A 172 7.16 4.54 -5.51
C ARG A 172 6.90 3.42 -6.53
N CYS A 173 6.03 2.46 -6.20
CA CYS A 173 5.67 1.37 -7.10
C CYS A 173 5.15 1.87 -8.44
N PHE A 174 4.17 2.77 -8.43
CA PHE A 174 3.64 3.38 -9.66
C PHE A 174 4.71 4.09 -10.48
N THR A 175 5.61 4.82 -9.81
CA THR A 175 6.68 5.57 -10.49
C THR A 175 7.68 4.64 -11.14
N THR A 176 8.12 3.60 -10.43
CA THR A 176 9.15 2.67 -10.92
C THR A 176 8.63 1.74 -12.01
N THR A 177 7.34 1.36 -11.95
CA THR A 177 6.70 0.46 -12.92
C THR A 177 6.02 1.20 -14.07
N GLU A 178 6.02 2.54 -14.06
CA GLU A 178 5.34 3.40 -15.03
C GLU A 178 3.86 3.00 -15.27
N SER A 179 3.19 2.53 -14.21
CA SER A 179 1.85 1.94 -14.28
C SER A 179 0.76 2.94 -13.87
N ASP A 180 -0.37 2.90 -14.57
CA ASP A 180 -1.58 3.63 -14.17
C ASP A 180 -2.38 2.82 -13.12
N ILE A 181 -2.29 1.48 -13.18
CA ILE A 181 -2.98 0.55 -12.29
C ILE A 181 -1.99 -0.48 -11.74
N ILE A 182 -2.00 -0.70 -10.43
CA ILE A 182 -1.30 -1.81 -9.78
C ILE A 182 -2.34 -2.80 -9.26
N VAL A 183 -2.17 -4.07 -9.60
CA VAL A 183 -2.89 -5.19 -8.98
C VAL A 183 -1.92 -5.88 -8.01
N ALA A 184 -2.17 -5.75 -6.72
CA ALA A 184 -1.37 -6.32 -5.65
C ALA A 184 -2.11 -7.42 -4.89
N GLY A 185 -1.39 -8.20 -4.09
CA GLY A 185 -1.92 -9.22 -3.20
C GLY A 185 -1.22 -9.19 -1.84
N HIS A 186 -0.69 -10.33 -1.41
CA HIS A 186 0.12 -10.59 -0.21
C HIS A 186 -0.52 -10.28 1.16
N CYS A 187 -1.08 -9.08 1.36
CA CYS A 187 -1.63 -8.66 2.64
C CYS A 187 -2.97 -9.31 3.03
N GLY A 188 -3.51 -10.17 2.17
CA GLY A 188 -4.72 -10.96 2.43
C GLY A 188 -6.06 -10.20 2.35
N LEU A 189 -6.05 -8.88 2.48
CA LEU A 189 -7.27 -8.09 2.58
C LEU A 189 -7.71 -7.50 1.24
N PRO A 190 -8.99 -7.61 0.85
CA PRO A 190 -9.52 -6.95 -0.32
C PRO A 190 -9.63 -5.44 -0.07
N PHE A 191 -9.07 -4.63 -0.96
CA PHE A 191 -9.29 -3.18 -0.96
C PHE A 191 -8.94 -2.55 -2.31
N HIS A 192 -9.33 -1.29 -2.47
CA HIS A 192 -8.81 -0.43 -3.51
C HIS A 192 -8.48 0.94 -2.92
N GLN A 193 -7.56 1.65 -3.58
CA GLN A 193 -7.19 3.01 -3.21
C GLN A 193 -6.75 3.79 -4.44
N THR A 194 -7.34 4.96 -4.64
CA THR A 194 -6.86 5.93 -5.64
C THR A 194 -5.79 6.81 -5.01
N ILE A 195 -4.64 6.93 -5.67
CA ILE A 195 -3.53 7.78 -5.24
C ILE A 195 -3.19 8.70 -6.41
N LYS A 196 -3.50 9.99 -6.25
CA LYS A 196 -3.47 10.98 -7.33
C LYS A 196 -4.34 10.49 -8.51
N GLU A 197 -3.72 10.10 -9.62
CA GLU A 197 -4.35 9.66 -10.86
C GLU A 197 -4.32 8.11 -11.00
N ASN A 198 -3.59 7.42 -10.12
CA ASN A 198 -3.30 6.00 -10.24
C ASN A 198 -4.18 5.17 -9.30
N LEU A 199 -4.38 3.91 -9.66
CA LEU A 199 -5.26 3.00 -8.95
C LEU A 199 -4.51 1.81 -8.38
N TRP A 200 -4.59 1.61 -7.07
CA TRP A 200 -4.12 0.41 -6.40
C TRP A 200 -5.30 -0.51 -6.15
N LEU A 201 -5.23 -1.72 -6.68
CA LEU A 201 -6.25 -2.77 -6.54
C LEU A 201 -5.65 -3.93 -5.76
N ASN A 202 -6.32 -4.35 -4.70
CA ASN A 202 -6.04 -5.60 -4.02
C ASN A 202 -7.31 -6.47 -4.07
N PRO A 203 -7.36 -7.51 -4.94
CA PRO A 203 -8.53 -8.37 -5.06
C PRO A 203 -8.92 -9.09 -3.76
N GLY A 204 -7.98 -9.19 -2.82
CA GLY A 204 -8.05 -10.13 -1.70
C GLY A 204 -7.51 -11.50 -2.11
N VAL A 205 -7.64 -12.45 -1.18
CA VAL A 205 -7.18 -13.83 -1.37
C VAL A 205 -8.33 -14.82 -1.37
N ILE A 206 -8.14 -15.96 -2.02
CA ILE A 206 -9.18 -17.01 -2.12
C ILE A 206 -8.97 -18.15 -1.13
N GLY A 207 -7.77 -18.32 -0.60
CA GLY A 207 -7.42 -19.44 0.26
C GLY A 207 -7.76 -19.23 1.73
N MET A 208 -7.90 -17.98 2.16
CA MET A 208 -8.15 -17.61 3.56
C MET A 208 -9.19 -16.47 3.64
N PRO A 209 -10.16 -16.52 4.56
CA PRO A 209 -11.10 -15.41 4.79
C PRO A 209 -10.42 -14.09 5.15
N ALA A 210 -11.09 -12.96 4.90
CA ALA A 210 -10.50 -11.62 4.99
C ALA A 210 -10.58 -10.97 6.39
N ASN A 211 -10.49 -11.76 7.47
CA ASN A 211 -10.61 -11.31 8.85
C ASN A 211 -11.93 -10.57 9.17
N ASP A 212 -12.97 -10.79 8.38
CA ASP A 212 -14.21 -10.01 8.42
C ASP A 212 -15.37 -10.74 9.14
N GLY A 213 -15.06 -11.84 9.83
CA GLY A 213 -16.03 -12.62 10.59
C GLY A 213 -16.97 -13.46 9.74
N THR A 214 -16.63 -13.67 8.46
CA THR A 214 -17.35 -14.54 7.53
C THR A 214 -16.42 -15.55 6.88
N SER A 215 -16.92 -16.71 6.46
CA SER A 215 -16.13 -17.74 5.78
C SER A 215 -15.82 -17.42 4.31
N ARG A 216 -16.49 -16.42 3.73
CA ARG A 216 -16.29 -16.05 2.33
C ARG A 216 -14.87 -15.54 2.06
N VAL A 217 -14.50 -15.68 0.80
CA VAL A 217 -13.22 -15.21 0.27
C VAL A 217 -13.44 -14.29 -0.90
N TRP A 218 -12.40 -13.56 -1.33
CA TRP A 218 -12.54 -12.40 -2.20
C TRP A 218 -11.74 -12.52 -3.49
N TYR A 219 -12.32 -11.98 -4.55
CA TYR A 219 -11.70 -11.78 -5.85
C TYR A 219 -12.22 -10.47 -6.47
N MET A 220 -11.68 -10.11 -7.62
CA MET A 220 -12.08 -8.89 -8.33
C MET A 220 -12.33 -9.18 -9.81
N ILE A 221 -13.31 -8.50 -10.38
CA ILE A 221 -13.49 -8.42 -11.83
C ILE A 221 -13.04 -7.04 -12.29
N LEU A 222 -12.17 -7.01 -13.29
CA LEU A 222 -11.80 -5.82 -14.05
C LEU A 222 -12.51 -5.88 -15.41
N ASP A 223 -13.15 -4.81 -15.84
CA ASP A 223 -13.90 -4.73 -17.11
C ASP A 223 -13.64 -3.40 -17.82
N ILE A 224 -14.02 -3.30 -19.09
CA ILE A 224 -14.02 -2.06 -19.87
C ILE A 224 -15.46 -1.74 -20.24
N GLU A 225 -16.00 -0.69 -19.65
CA GLU A 225 -17.38 -0.23 -19.90
C GLU A 225 -17.33 1.20 -20.43
N ASN A 226 -17.98 1.45 -21.57
CA ASN A 226 -17.99 2.76 -22.23
C ASN A 226 -16.59 3.36 -22.48
N GLY A 227 -15.58 2.49 -22.70
CA GLY A 227 -14.19 2.90 -22.90
C GLY A 227 -13.43 3.27 -21.61
N GLU A 228 -14.05 3.10 -20.44
CA GLU A 228 -13.41 3.29 -19.15
C GLU A 228 -13.14 1.94 -18.46
N VAL A 229 -11.99 1.82 -17.81
CA VAL A 229 -11.70 0.66 -16.96
C VAL A 229 -12.58 0.75 -15.71
N THR A 230 -13.30 -0.32 -15.41
CA THR A 230 -14.13 -0.47 -14.21
C THR A 230 -13.69 -1.70 -13.43
N TYR A 231 -13.91 -1.69 -12.11
CA TYR A 231 -13.60 -2.82 -11.25
C TYR A 231 -14.70 -3.05 -10.22
N ALA A 232 -14.85 -4.30 -9.80
CA ALA A 232 -15.76 -4.69 -8.73
C ALA A 232 -15.14 -5.80 -7.87
N HIS A 233 -15.22 -5.64 -6.55
CA HIS A 233 -14.89 -6.72 -5.60
C HIS A 233 -16.07 -7.67 -5.52
N HIS A 234 -15.78 -8.95 -5.57
CA HIS A 234 -16.74 -10.03 -5.43
C HIS A 234 -16.27 -10.99 -4.34
N SER A 235 -17.22 -11.65 -3.70
CA SER A 235 -16.93 -12.71 -2.74
C SER A 235 -17.76 -13.94 -3.02
N PHE A 236 -17.28 -15.08 -2.55
CA PHE A 236 -17.98 -16.35 -2.64
C PHE A 236 -17.68 -17.22 -1.42
N GLU A 237 -18.65 -18.09 -1.13
CA GLU A 237 -18.49 -19.18 -0.17
C GLU A 237 -17.98 -20.44 -0.90
N TYR A 238 -17.24 -21.25 -0.17
CA TYR A 238 -16.68 -22.52 -0.60
C TYR A 238 -16.85 -23.55 0.52
N ASP A 239 -16.44 -24.79 0.29
CA ASP A 239 -16.49 -25.84 1.32
C ASP A 239 -15.37 -25.69 2.36
N ALA A 240 -15.52 -24.67 3.22
CA ALA A 240 -14.59 -24.33 4.27
C ALA A 240 -14.46 -25.44 5.33
N GLU A 241 -15.54 -26.18 5.59
CA GLU A 241 -15.51 -27.30 6.55
C GLU A 241 -14.60 -28.42 6.07
N THR A 242 -14.68 -28.79 4.78
CA THR A 242 -13.80 -29.83 4.24
C THR A 242 -12.34 -29.37 4.26
N ALA A 243 -12.06 -28.13 3.85
CA ALA A 243 -10.72 -27.55 3.90
C ALA A 243 -10.15 -27.59 5.34
N GLN A 244 -10.94 -27.17 6.33
CA GLN A 244 -10.57 -27.23 7.75
C GLN A 244 -10.30 -28.67 8.23
N LYS A 245 -11.22 -29.61 7.95
CA LYS A 245 -11.07 -31.03 8.34
C LYS A 245 -9.78 -31.63 7.76
N LEU A 246 -9.42 -31.27 6.53
CA LEU A 246 -8.17 -31.69 5.92
C LEU A 246 -6.95 -31.07 6.61
N MET A 247 -7.01 -29.80 7.02
CA MET A 247 -5.92 -29.18 7.80
C MET A 247 -5.68 -29.91 9.12
N TYR A 248 -6.73 -30.17 9.90
CA TYR A 248 -6.60 -30.91 11.16
C TYR A 248 -6.10 -32.33 10.96
N LYS A 249 -6.63 -33.04 9.94
CA LYS A 249 -6.20 -34.40 9.60
C LYS A 249 -4.70 -34.48 9.28
N ASN A 250 -4.14 -33.42 8.72
CA ASN A 250 -2.73 -33.34 8.34
C ASN A 250 -1.84 -32.66 9.40
N HIS A 251 -2.38 -32.40 10.60
CA HIS A 251 -1.67 -31.76 11.70
C HIS A 251 -1.09 -30.37 11.35
N LEU A 252 -1.76 -29.65 10.45
CA LEU A 252 -1.46 -28.25 10.15
C LEU A 252 -1.98 -27.34 11.27
N PRO A 253 -1.48 -26.09 11.40
CA PRO A 253 -1.84 -25.21 12.50
C PRO A 253 -3.37 -25.03 12.64
N GLU A 254 -3.91 -25.42 13.79
CA GLU A 254 -5.36 -25.35 14.06
C GLU A 254 -5.90 -23.93 13.92
N ALA A 255 -5.12 -22.91 14.31
CA ALA A 255 -5.47 -21.50 14.19
C ALA A 255 -5.83 -21.08 12.74
N TYR A 256 -5.13 -21.61 11.74
CA TYR A 256 -5.50 -21.38 10.34
C TYR A 256 -6.75 -22.16 9.94
N GLY A 257 -6.89 -23.40 10.41
CA GLY A 257 -8.10 -24.20 10.20
C GLY A 257 -9.35 -23.53 10.78
N ASP A 258 -9.27 -22.98 11.99
CA ASP A 258 -10.34 -22.23 12.67
C ASP A 258 -10.70 -20.97 11.90
N THR A 259 -9.70 -20.30 11.30
CA THR A 259 -9.90 -19.10 10.50
C THR A 259 -10.81 -19.37 9.30
N LEU A 260 -10.69 -20.54 8.65
CA LEU A 260 -11.48 -20.89 7.46
C LEU A 260 -13.00 -20.83 7.72
N THR A 261 -13.44 -21.26 8.90
CA THR A 261 -14.87 -21.29 9.25
C THR A 261 -15.32 -20.07 10.05
N SER A 262 -14.45 -19.50 10.89
CA SER A 262 -14.80 -18.35 11.73
C SER A 262 -14.70 -17.01 10.99
N GLY A 263 -13.85 -16.92 9.97
CA GLY A 263 -13.52 -15.66 9.32
C GLY A 263 -12.66 -14.72 10.16
N ILE A 264 -12.08 -15.21 11.28
CA ILE A 264 -11.30 -14.41 12.22
C ILE A 264 -9.85 -14.87 12.19
N TRP A 265 -8.92 -13.94 12.01
CA TRP A 265 -7.49 -14.21 12.09
C TRP A 265 -7.06 -14.28 13.56
N ASP A 266 -6.48 -15.41 13.96
CA ASP A 266 -5.87 -15.59 15.30
C ASP A 266 -4.67 -14.65 15.50
N ASN A 267 -3.81 -14.51 14.49
CA ASN A 267 -2.66 -13.60 14.52
C ASN A 267 -2.86 -12.38 13.61
N MET A 268 -2.77 -11.19 14.20
CA MET A 268 -2.88 -9.90 13.52
C MET A 268 -1.60 -9.04 13.65
N GLU A 269 -0.46 -9.63 14.00
CA GLU A 269 0.80 -8.90 14.20
C GLU A 269 1.26 -8.12 12.95
N ILE A 270 0.94 -8.62 11.76
CA ILE A 270 1.25 -7.95 10.48
C ILE A 270 0.29 -6.78 10.18
N LEU A 271 -0.88 -6.74 10.81
CA LEU A 271 -1.91 -5.74 10.52
C LEU A 271 -1.56 -4.40 11.17
N PRO A 272 -1.74 -3.27 10.48
CA PRO A 272 -1.74 -1.96 11.11
C PRO A 272 -2.95 -1.81 12.02
N GLU A 273 -2.90 -0.86 12.95
CA GLU A 273 -3.96 -0.65 13.95
C GLU A 273 -5.35 -0.43 13.32
N LEU A 274 -5.44 0.27 12.19
CA LEU A 274 -6.71 0.50 11.50
C LEU A 274 -7.32 -0.79 10.94
N GLU A 275 -6.53 -1.68 10.37
CA GLU A 275 -7.00 -2.98 9.91
C GLU A 275 -7.31 -3.93 11.07
N LYS A 276 -6.55 -3.88 12.18
CA LYS A 276 -6.85 -4.64 13.41
C LYS A 276 -8.23 -4.31 13.97
N MET A 277 -8.60 -3.03 13.98
CA MET A 277 -9.92 -2.58 14.43
C MET A 277 -11.07 -3.14 13.57
N GLY A 278 -10.79 -3.63 12.37
CA GLY A 278 -11.75 -4.26 11.46
C GLY A 278 -12.00 -5.75 11.71
N GLN A 279 -11.30 -6.38 12.66
CA GLN A 279 -11.45 -7.81 12.94
C GLN A 279 -12.91 -8.19 13.23
N GLY A 280 -13.44 -9.15 12.49
CA GLY A 280 -14.80 -9.65 12.67
C GLY A 280 -15.90 -8.69 12.21
N ILE A 281 -15.54 -7.57 11.59
CA ILE A 281 -16.49 -6.62 11.01
C ILE A 281 -16.59 -6.94 9.52
N PRO A 282 -17.77 -7.38 9.01
CA PRO A 282 -17.90 -7.78 7.63
C PRO A 282 -17.52 -6.67 6.65
N ILE A 283 -16.67 -6.99 5.68
CA ILE A 283 -16.27 -6.06 4.64
C ILE A 283 -17.42 -5.95 3.64
N TYR A 284 -17.86 -4.72 3.37
CA TYR A 284 -18.91 -4.45 2.40
C TYR A 284 -18.39 -3.55 1.28
N PHE A 285 -18.37 -4.08 0.06
CA PHE A 285 -18.31 -3.30 -1.16
C PHE A 285 -19.72 -3.28 -1.76
N LYS A 286 -20.23 -2.10 -2.12
CA LYS A 286 -21.55 -2.01 -2.75
C LYS A 286 -21.48 -2.71 -4.12
N GLN A 287 -22.31 -3.74 -4.33
CA GLN A 287 -22.37 -4.54 -5.55
C GLN A 287 -22.65 -3.72 -6.83
N GLU A 288 -23.19 -2.51 -6.70
CA GLU A 288 -23.52 -1.61 -7.82
C GLU A 288 -22.50 -0.46 -8.03
N GLU A 289 -21.53 -0.27 -7.13
CA GLU A 289 -20.47 0.74 -7.32
C GLU A 289 -19.36 0.18 -8.21
N LYS A 290 -19.65 0.08 -9.51
CA LYS A 290 -18.59 0.00 -10.53
C LYS A 290 -17.86 1.33 -10.54
N ASN A 291 -16.70 1.36 -9.89
CA ASN A 291 -15.87 2.55 -9.85
C ASN A 291 -15.15 2.67 -11.20
N SER A 292 -15.40 3.77 -11.91
CA SER A 292 -14.74 4.03 -13.18
C SER A 292 -13.42 4.78 -13.00
N ILE A 293 -12.41 4.37 -13.76
CA ILE A 293 -11.14 5.07 -13.82
C ILE A 293 -11.32 6.23 -14.81
N LYS A 294 -11.53 7.43 -14.27
CA LYS A 294 -11.66 8.62 -15.11
C LYS A 294 -10.44 8.76 -16.03
N PRO A 295 -10.62 9.19 -17.29
CA PRO A 295 -9.51 9.49 -18.18
C PRO A 295 -8.58 10.54 -17.58
N LYS A 296 -7.33 10.61 -18.08
CA LYS A 296 -6.31 11.63 -17.76
C LYS A 296 -6.81 13.03 -18.14
N THR A 297 -7.82 13.54 -17.47
CA THR A 297 -8.16 14.96 -17.46
C THR A 297 -7.33 15.58 -16.36
N GLN A 298 -6.43 16.50 -16.72
CA GLN A 298 -5.75 17.40 -15.81
C GLN A 298 -6.77 17.89 -14.77
N LYS A 299 -6.79 17.26 -13.60
CA LYS A 299 -7.64 17.70 -12.53
C LYS A 299 -6.93 18.92 -11.99
N LYS A 300 -7.35 20.08 -12.49
CA LYS A 300 -7.19 21.36 -11.82
C LYS A 300 -7.43 21.06 -10.34
N MET A 301 -6.39 21.19 -9.52
CA MET A 301 -6.57 21.13 -8.07
C MET A 301 -7.77 22.03 -7.77
N ALA A 302 -8.72 21.53 -6.97
CA ALA A 302 -9.80 22.39 -6.52
C ALA A 302 -9.15 23.70 -6.05
N ASN A 303 -9.60 24.84 -6.57
CA ASN A 303 -9.03 26.15 -6.24
C ASN A 303 -9.16 26.35 -4.71
N THR A 304 -8.16 25.90 -3.96
CA THR A 304 -7.97 26.28 -2.57
C THR A 304 -7.49 27.72 -2.59
N TYR A 305 -7.90 28.50 -1.59
CA TYR A 305 -7.48 29.91 -1.50
C TYR A 305 -5.94 30.05 -1.48
N TYR A 306 -5.24 29.03 -0.97
CA TYR A 306 -3.79 28.90 -1.07
C TYR A 306 -3.42 27.89 -2.16
N ASP A 307 -2.87 28.34 -3.30
CA ASP A 307 -2.32 27.48 -4.37
C ASP A 307 -0.79 27.40 -4.20
N PRO A 308 -0.21 26.20 -3.98
CA PRO A 308 1.24 26.03 -3.89
C PRO A 308 2.05 26.64 -5.06
N ALA A 309 1.45 26.74 -6.26
CA ALA A 309 2.08 27.37 -7.41
C ALA A 309 2.25 28.89 -7.26
N ASP A 310 1.45 29.56 -6.42
CA ASP A 310 1.52 31.01 -6.20
C ASP A 310 2.79 31.42 -5.46
N LEU A 311 3.39 30.56 -4.64
CA LEU A 311 4.67 30.84 -4.00
C LEU A 311 5.77 31.16 -5.03
N ARG A 312 5.73 30.54 -6.21
CA ARG A 312 6.69 30.84 -7.30
C ARG A 312 6.50 32.24 -7.88
N LYS A 313 5.31 32.83 -7.72
CA LYS A 313 5.00 34.19 -8.15
C LYS A 313 5.44 35.23 -7.12
N PHE A 314 5.88 34.83 -5.92
CA PHE A 314 6.31 35.77 -4.88
C PHE A 314 7.42 36.71 -5.37
N GLY A 315 8.37 36.23 -6.18
CA GLY A 315 9.41 37.08 -6.78
C GLY A 315 8.88 38.18 -7.71
N LYS A 316 7.63 38.09 -8.16
CA LYS A 316 6.98 39.05 -9.06
C LYS A 316 6.22 40.17 -8.36
N ILE A 317 6.25 40.26 -7.03
CA ILE A 317 5.57 41.36 -6.32
C ILE A 317 6.08 42.75 -6.72
N THR A 318 7.30 42.83 -7.26
CA THR A 318 7.88 44.04 -7.86
C THR A 318 7.10 44.54 -9.08
N GLU A 319 6.36 43.68 -9.78
CA GLU A 319 5.48 44.06 -10.90
C GLU A 319 4.33 44.98 -10.45
N TRP A 320 3.91 44.90 -9.19
CA TRP A 320 2.83 45.73 -8.62
C TRP A 320 3.36 46.96 -7.85
N SER A 321 4.63 46.93 -7.43
CA SER A 321 5.32 48.07 -6.82
C SER A 321 6.84 47.85 -6.87
N GLU A 322 7.50 48.40 -7.88
CA GLU A 322 8.91 48.16 -8.15
C GLU A 322 9.82 48.68 -7.04
N GLU A 323 9.64 49.94 -6.63
CA GLU A 323 10.47 50.57 -5.60
C GLU A 323 10.35 49.86 -4.24
N LEU A 324 9.11 49.60 -3.78
CA LEU A 324 8.88 48.96 -2.49
C LEU A 324 9.27 47.48 -2.51
N GLY A 325 8.98 46.78 -3.62
CA GLY A 325 9.36 45.38 -3.79
C GLY A 325 10.88 45.18 -3.81
N THR A 326 11.62 46.06 -4.50
CA THR A 326 13.10 46.01 -4.54
C THR A 326 13.68 46.24 -3.15
N LYS A 327 13.23 47.30 -2.45
CA LYS A 327 13.65 47.57 -1.06
C LYS A 327 13.34 46.41 -0.12
N PHE A 328 12.19 45.77 -0.30
CA PHE A 328 11.83 44.58 0.48
C PHE A 328 12.75 43.39 0.19
N PHE A 329 13.01 43.05 -1.08
CA PHE A 329 13.87 41.91 -1.43
C PHE A 329 15.33 42.13 -1.05
N ASP A 330 15.84 43.35 -1.17
CA ASP A 330 17.18 43.70 -0.70
C ASP A 330 17.29 43.48 0.81
N TYR A 331 16.33 43.99 1.58
CA TYR A 331 16.27 43.75 3.02
C TYR A 331 16.11 42.26 3.36
N TYR A 332 15.15 41.58 2.72
CA TYR A 332 14.84 40.17 2.97
C TYR A 332 16.05 39.27 2.66
N GLY A 333 16.68 39.45 1.50
CA GLY A 333 17.91 38.74 1.14
C GLY A 333 19.02 39.00 2.14
N LYS A 334 19.24 40.27 2.52
CA LYS A 334 20.28 40.64 3.49
C LYS A 334 20.05 40.04 4.87
N VAL A 335 18.79 39.92 5.31
CA VAL A 335 18.43 39.28 6.59
C VAL A 335 18.84 37.81 6.62
N PHE A 336 18.83 37.09 5.49
CA PHE A 336 19.15 35.66 5.42
C PHE A 336 20.61 35.33 5.09
N GLU A 337 21.45 36.33 4.79
CA GLU A 337 22.91 36.13 4.68
C GLU A 337 23.54 35.73 6.02
N GLU A 338 24.66 35.01 6.02
CA GLU A 338 25.34 34.67 7.27
C GLU A 338 25.88 35.90 8.00
N GLY A 339 25.82 35.86 9.33
CA GLY A 339 26.35 36.91 10.20
C GLY A 339 26.53 36.39 11.61
N ALA A 340 26.05 37.13 12.62
CA ALA A 340 26.06 36.65 14.01
C ALA A 340 25.22 35.38 14.22
N LEU A 341 24.23 35.15 13.35
CA LEU A 341 23.51 33.89 13.23
C LEU A 341 23.89 33.22 11.91
N SER A 342 24.12 31.91 11.96
CA SER A 342 24.32 31.06 10.80
C SER A 342 23.07 30.97 9.93
N ALA A 343 23.24 30.60 8.67
CA ALA A 343 22.10 30.39 7.77
C ALA A 343 21.15 29.30 8.29
N ARG A 344 21.69 28.29 8.99
CA ARG A 344 20.95 27.21 9.64
C ARG A 344 20.06 27.73 10.78
N GLU A 345 20.61 28.53 11.69
CA GLU A 345 19.85 29.10 12.81
C GLU A 345 18.71 30.00 12.33
N LYS A 346 18.98 30.84 11.31
CA LYS A 346 17.95 31.69 10.70
C LYS A 346 16.80 30.89 10.10
N SER A 347 17.10 29.72 9.54
CA SER A 347 16.09 28.84 8.94
C SER A 347 15.21 28.19 10.01
N LEU A 348 15.78 27.78 11.16
CA LEU A 348 15.01 27.29 12.31
C LEU A 348 14.10 28.37 12.90
N ILE A 349 14.62 29.59 13.07
CA ILE A 349 13.82 30.74 13.54
C ILE A 349 12.66 31.00 12.58
N ALA A 350 12.94 31.05 11.28
CA ALA A 350 11.92 31.29 10.26
C ALA A 350 10.86 30.17 10.22
N LEU A 351 11.26 28.91 10.38
CA LEU A 351 10.34 27.78 10.47
C LEU A 351 9.40 27.88 11.69
N ALA A 352 9.94 28.21 12.86
CA ALA A 352 9.14 28.41 14.07
C ALA A 352 8.14 29.57 13.91
N VAL A 353 8.61 30.71 13.39
CA VAL A 353 7.76 31.87 13.11
C VAL A 353 6.67 31.52 12.10
N SER A 354 6.99 30.76 11.05
CA SER A 354 6.03 30.34 10.01
C SER A 354 4.82 29.59 10.58
N HIS A 355 5.04 28.75 11.59
CA HIS A 355 3.97 28.03 12.28
C HIS A 355 3.15 28.95 13.18
N VAL A 356 3.81 29.83 13.95
CA VAL A 356 3.11 30.80 14.83
C VAL A 356 2.22 31.75 14.04
N VAL A 357 2.67 32.22 12.86
CA VAL A 357 1.86 33.08 11.98
C VAL A 357 0.92 32.30 11.05
N LYS A 358 0.94 30.96 11.10
CA LYS A 358 0.07 30.05 10.34
C LYS A 358 0.12 30.30 8.82
N CYS A 359 1.32 30.59 8.31
CA CYS A 359 1.55 30.86 6.89
C CYS A 359 1.89 29.57 6.14
N PRO A 360 0.98 29.00 5.31
CA PRO A 360 1.23 27.73 4.62
C PRO A 360 2.42 27.81 3.65
N TYR A 361 2.54 28.91 2.90
CA TYR A 361 3.67 29.13 1.99
C TYR A 361 5.02 29.19 2.71
N CYS A 362 5.04 29.79 3.91
CA CYS A 362 6.25 29.94 4.71
C CYS A 362 6.66 28.59 5.32
N ILE A 363 5.68 27.80 5.79
CA ILE A 363 5.91 26.44 6.29
C ILE A 363 6.58 25.59 5.20
N ASP A 364 6.04 25.59 3.98
CA ASP A 364 6.63 24.86 2.85
C ASP A 364 8.04 25.33 2.53
N ALA A 365 8.23 26.66 2.42
CA ALA A 365 9.51 27.26 2.07
C ALA A 365 10.61 26.91 3.08
N TYR A 366 10.35 27.11 4.38
CA TYR A 366 11.37 26.92 5.41
C TYR A 366 11.55 25.46 5.84
N THR A 367 10.56 24.58 5.59
CA THR A 367 10.77 23.14 5.72
C THR A 367 11.77 22.66 4.66
N LYS A 368 11.57 23.05 3.40
CA LYS A 368 12.49 22.68 2.30
C LYS A 368 13.89 23.28 2.50
N ASP A 369 13.95 24.56 2.84
CA ASP A 369 15.20 25.27 3.08
C ASP A 369 15.98 24.68 4.26
N GLY A 370 15.27 24.28 5.33
CA GLY A 370 15.91 23.63 6.46
C GLY A 370 16.47 22.25 6.14
N LEU A 371 15.76 21.44 5.34
CA LEU A 371 16.28 20.15 4.85
C LEU A 371 17.55 20.34 4.02
N GLN A 372 17.58 21.35 3.14
CA GLN A 372 18.77 21.67 2.33
C GLN A 372 19.98 22.09 3.17
N LYS A 373 19.75 22.64 4.36
CA LYS A 373 20.78 23.06 5.32
C LYS A 373 21.11 22.00 6.38
N GLY A 374 20.60 20.78 6.22
CA GLY A 374 20.92 19.65 7.10
C GLY A 374 20.28 19.72 8.49
N ILE A 375 19.19 20.50 8.65
CA ILE A 375 18.40 20.50 9.89
C ILE A 375 17.63 19.17 9.95
N THR A 376 17.74 18.46 11.07
CA THR A 376 17.05 17.19 11.24
C THR A 376 15.56 17.38 11.54
N LYS A 377 14.78 16.32 11.36
CA LYS A 377 13.35 16.32 11.71
C LYS A 377 13.14 16.67 13.18
N GLU A 378 13.97 16.13 14.06
CA GLU A 378 13.90 16.34 15.51
C GLU A 378 14.13 17.82 15.86
N GLU A 379 15.13 18.44 15.25
CA GLU A 379 15.45 19.87 15.44
C GLU A 379 14.34 20.78 14.92
N MET A 380 13.75 20.47 13.76
CA MET A 380 12.59 21.20 13.24
C MET A 380 11.41 21.13 14.20
N MET A 381 11.14 19.93 14.74
CA MET A 381 10.00 19.71 15.62
C MET A 381 10.18 20.40 16.97
N GLU A 382 11.40 20.40 17.51
CA GLU A 382 11.74 21.18 18.70
C GLU A 382 11.51 22.68 18.49
N ALA A 383 11.96 23.23 17.36
CA ALA A 383 11.74 24.65 17.03
C ALA A 383 10.25 25.02 16.93
N VAL A 384 9.41 24.14 16.37
CA VAL A 384 7.96 24.35 16.33
C VAL A 384 7.36 24.34 17.75
N HIS A 385 7.81 23.44 18.63
CA HIS A 385 7.38 23.43 20.03
C HIS A 385 7.80 24.70 20.79
N VAL A 386 9.00 25.24 20.53
CA VAL A 386 9.43 26.53 21.07
C VAL A 386 8.47 27.65 20.63
N GLY A 387 8.11 27.70 19.34
CA GLY A 387 7.13 28.67 18.82
C GLY A 387 5.74 28.53 19.47
N ALA A 388 5.23 27.30 19.57
CA ALA A 388 3.94 27.00 20.19
C ALA A 388 3.90 27.39 21.68
N ALA A 389 4.99 27.19 22.42
CA ALA A 389 5.08 27.58 23.82
C ALA A 389 4.91 29.11 23.98
N ILE A 390 5.54 29.91 23.12
CA ILE A 390 5.39 31.38 23.14
C ILE A 390 3.97 31.82 22.79
N GLU A 391 3.32 31.25 21.76
CA GLU A 391 1.93 31.56 21.40
C GLU A 391 0.95 31.22 22.55
N SER A 392 1.15 30.06 23.18
CA SER A 392 0.33 29.62 24.31
C SER A 392 0.53 30.51 25.55
N GLY A 393 1.77 30.87 25.88
CA GLY A 393 2.09 31.77 26.99
C GLY A 393 1.50 33.18 26.80
N ALA A 394 1.62 33.75 25.59
CA ALA A 394 1.01 35.03 25.23
C ALA A 394 -0.52 35.01 25.39
N THR A 395 -1.15 33.87 25.07
CA THR A 395 -2.59 33.68 25.27
C THR A 395 -2.94 33.67 26.77
N LEU A 396 -2.21 32.89 27.57
CA LEU A 396 -2.50 32.74 29.00
C LEU A 396 -2.25 34.01 29.81
N VAL A 397 -1.20 34.78 29.50
CA VAL A 397 -0.92 36.04 30.22
C VAL A 397 -2.02 37.09 29.99
N HIS A 398 -2.72 37.09 28.85
CA HIS A 398 -3.90 37.93 28.65
C HIS A 398 -5.06 37.57 29.58
N GLY A 399 -5.07 36.35 30.15
CA GLY A 399 -5.96 35.98 31.25
C GLY A 399 -5.84 36.91 32.46
N VAL A 400 -4.68 37.53 32.69
CA VAL A 400 -4.50 38.55 33.74
C VAL A 400 -5.41 39.76 33.48
N GLN A 401 -5.52 40.21 32.23
CA GLN A 401 -6.40 41.34 31.89
C GLN A 401 -7.87 40.98 32.05
N MET A 402 -8.25 39.75 31.68
CA MET A 402 -9.57 39.22 31.96
C MET A 402 -9.86 39.22 33.47
N MET A 403 -8.94 38.71 34.29
CA MET A 403 -9.10 38.68 35.75
C MET A 403 -9.17 40.08 36.36
N ASN A 404 -8.39 41.03 35.87
CA ASN A 404 -8.49 42.44 36.26
C ASN A 404 -9.89 43.00 35.99
N LYS A 405 -10.49 42.65 34.84
CA LYS A 405 -11.85 43.07 34.49
C LYS A 405 -12.91 42.33 35.31
N TYR A 406 -12.75 41.03 35.52
CA TYR A 406 -13.62 40.21 36.36
C TYR A 406 -13.70 40.80 37.77
N ASN A 407 -12.56 41.02 38.43
CA ASN A 407 -12.50 41.56 39.78
C ASN A 407 -13.17 42.94 39.91
N LYS A 408 -13.10 43.78 38.87
CA LYS A 408 -13.79 45.08 38.83
C LYS A 408 -15.31 44.99 38.67
N LEU A 409 -15.81 43.92 38.05
CA LEU A 409 -17.24 43.72 37.78
C LEU A 409 -17.93 42.84 38.83
N SER A 410 -17.16 42.03 39.56
CA SER A 410 -17.66 41.11 40.59
C SER A 410 -17.63 41.70 42.01
N MET A 411 -17.15 42.94 42.17
CA MET A 411 -17.35 43.80 43.34
C MET A 411 -18.60 44.64 43.13
#